data_AF-A0AAV8PUV5-F1
#
_entry.id   AF-A0AAV8PUV5-F1
#
_cell.length_a   1.000
_cell.length_b   1.000
_cell.length_c   1.000
_cell.angle_alpha   90.00
_cell.angle_beta   90.00
_cell.angle_gamma   90.00
#
_symmetry.space_group_name_H-M   'P 1'
#
loop_
_entity.id
_entity.type
_entity.pdbx_description
1 polymer ?
#
loop_
_entity_poly.entity_id
_entity_poly.type
_entity_poly.pdbx_seq_one_letter_code
_entity_poly.pdbx_strand_id
1 'polypeptide(L)'
;MLRRLLASSLILCVASQLAAAFTDGLLPNGNFELGPKPREMKGTQVIGRNAIPQWQITGFVEYIQWGQKQGDMLLVVPEGSYAVRLGNDASIKQKVKLAKGMRYSLTFSVMGIKQESTLYTNKY
;
A
#
# COMPACT_ATOMS: atom_id res chain seq x y z
N MET A 1 14.17 -32.19 -33.93
CA MET A 1 13.43 -30.90 -33.91
C MET A 1 12.39 -30.85 -32.78
N LEU A 2 11.45 -31.81 -32.70
CA LEU A 2 10.37 -31.84 -31.69
C LEU A 2 10.84 -31.81 -30.23
N ARG A 3 11.86 -32.59 -29.85
CA ARG A 3 12.41 -32.59 -28.48
C ARG A 3 13.00 -31.24 -28.04
N ARG A 4 13.59 -30.50 -28.98
CA ARG A 4 14.14 -29.16 -28.69
C ARG A 4 13.01 -28.15 -28.47
N LEU A 5 11.94 -28.23 -29.27
CA LEU A 5 10.75 -27.39 -29.10
C LEU A 5 10.04 -27.65 -27.77
N LEU A 6 9.91 -28.92 -27.36
CA LEU A 6 9.33 -29.28 -26.05
C LEU A 6 10.17 -28.78 -24.88
N ALA A 7 11.50 -28.92 -24.95
CA ALA A 7 12.40 -28.40 -23.93
C ALA A 7 12.31 -26.86 -23.83
N SER A 8 12.32 -26.15 -24.96
CA SER A 8 12.17 -24.69 -24.99
C SER A 8 10.81 -24.23 -24.46
N SER A 9 9.73 -24.93 -24.81
CA SER A 9 8.38 -24.63 -24.31
C SER A 9 8.27 -24.83 -22.79
N LEU A 10 8.85 -25.92 -22.26
CA LEU A 10 8.88 -26.17 -20.81
C LEU A 10 9.68 -25.10 -20.07
N ILE A 11 10.85 -24.72 -20.59
CA ILE A 11 11.68 -23.65 -20.01
C ILE A 11 10.92 -22.32 -20.00
N LEU A 12 10.24 -21.97 -21.10
CA LEU A 12 9.46 -20.74 -21.19
C LEU A 12 8.26 -20.75 -20.23
N CYS A 13 7.63 -21.91 -20.02
CA CYS A 13 6.52 -22.08 -19.09
C CYS A 13 6.97 -21.90 -17.63
N VAL A 14 8.13 -22.48 -17.26
CA VAL A 14 8.70 -22.29 -15.91
C VAL A 14 9.15 -20.84 -15.70
N ALA A 15 9.79 -20.21 -16.68
CA ALA A 15 10.24 -18.82 -16.58
C ALA A 15 9.07 -17.83 -16.42
N SER A 16 7.97 -18.05 -17.15
CA SER A 16 6.76 -17.21 -17.03
C SER A 16 6.05 -17.39 -15.69
N GLN A 17 6.03 -18.60 -15.13
CA GLN A 17 5.52 -18.86 -13.77
C GLN A 17 6.37 -18.17 -12.69
N LEU A 18 7.69 -18.15 -12.84
CA LEU A 18 8.61 -17.45 -11.94
C LEU A 18 8.46 -15.92 -12.04
N ALA A 19 8.33 -15.37 -13.25
CA ALA A 19 8.12 -13.93 -13.44
C ALA A 19 6.78 -13.46 -12.86
N ALA A 20 5.72 -14.27 -13.00
CA ALA A 20 4.42 -13.97 -12.40
C ALA A 20 4.42 -14.09 -10.85
N ALA A 21 5.39 -14.78 -10.26
CA ALA A 21 5.52 -14.90 -8.80
C ALA A 21 6.06 -13.61 -8.14
N PHE A 22 6.72 -12.73 -8.90
CA PHE A 22 7.17 -11.42 -8.45
C PHE A 22 6.21 -10.35 -8.95
N THR A 23 5.15 -10.10 -8.19
CA THR A 23 4.26 -8.96 -8.41
C THR A 23 4.70 -7.82 -7.50
N ASP A 24 5.57 -6.95 -8.03
CA ASP A 24 5.85 -5.66 -7.39
C ASP A 24 4.73 -4.68 -7.73
N GLY A 25 4.36 -3.85 -6.75
CA GLY A 25 3.35 -2.82 -6.94
C GLY A 25 2.77 -2.29 -5.64
N LEU A 26 1.98 -1.24 -5.76
CA LEU A 26 1.24 -0.69 -4.64
C LEU A 26 0.18 -1.69 -4.16
N LEU A 27 -0.02 -1.72 -2.85
CA LEU A 27 -1.26 -2.24 -2.29
C LEU A 27 -2.47 -1.51 -2.91
N PRO A 28 -3.66 -2.13 -2.95
CA PRO A 28 -4.86 -1.44 -3.39
C PRO A 28 -5.04 -0.11 -2.65
N ASN A 29 -5.02 1.01 -3.40
CA ASN A 29 -5.00 2.37 -2.85
C ASN A 29 -3.88 2.62 -1.81
N GLY A 30 -2.70 2.02 -1.99
CA GLY A 30 -1.57 2.09 -1.05
C GLY A 30 -0.87 3.44 -1.00
N ASN A 31 -1.06 4.28 -2.02
CA ASN A 31 -0.59 5.66 -2.10
C ASN A 31 -1.69 6.69 -1.77
N PHE A 32 -2.89 6.24 -1.35
CA PHE A 32 -3.99 7.10 -0.90
C PHE A 32 -4.55 8.09 -1.94
N GLU A 33 -4.33 7.90 -3.23
CA GLU A 33 -4.86 8.80 -4.27
C GLU A 33 -6.40 8.73 -4.41
N LEU A 34 -7.03 7.64 -3.97
CA LEU A 34 -8.47 7.55 -3.83
C LEU A 34 -8.87 7.96 -2.40
N GLY A 35 -9.47 9.14 -2.28
CA GLY A 35 -9.83 9.73 -1.01
C GLY A 35 -11.24 9.38 -0.48
N PRO A 36 -11.55 9.79 0.77
CA PRO A 36 -12.89 9.70 1.34
C PRO A 36 -13.94 10.53 0.61
N LYS A 37 -15.22 10.16 0.78
CA LYS A 37 -16.33 11.01 0.32
C LYS A 37 -16.44 12.25 1.23
N PRO A 38 -16.88 13.42 0.72
CA PRO A 38 -17.02 14.63 1.53
C PRO A 38 -17.87 14.45 2.80
N ARG A 39 -18.91 13.61 2.74
CA ARG A 39 -19.78 13.30 3.90
C ARG A 39 -19.10 12.47 4.99
N GLU A 40 -17.95 11.87 4.70
CA GLU A 40 -17.16 11.06 5.63
C GLU A 40 -15.94 11.85 6.16
N MET A 41 -15.95 13.16 5.97
CA MET A 41 -14.91 14.11 6.38
C MET A 41 -15.48 15.18 7.32
N LYS A 42 -14.68 15.58 8.31
CA LYS A 42 -14.89 16.78 9.13
C LYS A 42 -13.66 17.68 8.98
N GLY A 43 -13.72 18.62 8.05
CA GLY A 43 -12.52 19.34 7.60
C GLY A 43 -11.56 18.34 6.94
N THR A 44 -10.34 18.22 7.48
CA THR A 44 -9.30 17.28 7.05
C THR A 44 -9.39 15.92 7.75
N GLN A 45 -10.17 15.82 8.84
CA GLN A 45 -10.31 14.60 9.60
C GLN A 45 -11.23 13.61 8.89
N VAL A 46 -10.79 12.37 8.77
CA VAL A 46 -11.61 11.25 8.31
C VAL A 46 -12.45 10.73 9.47
N ILE A 47 -13.78 10.73 9.34
CA ILE A 47 -14.70 10.34 10.44
C ILE A 47 -15.32 8.95 10.24
N GLY A 48 -15.29 8.40 9.03
CA GLY A 48 -15.80 7.06 8.76
C GLY A 48 -14.71 5.99 8.87
N ARG A 49 -14.99 4.89 9.61
CA ARG A 49 -14.04 3.78 9.80
C ARG A 49 -13.53 3.16 8.49
N ASN A 50 -14.36 3.12 7.44
CA ASN A 50 -14.01 2.57 6.13
C ASN A 50 -14.05 3.65 5.03
N ALA A 51 -13.90 4.92 5.41
CA ALA A 51 -14.10 6.03 4.50
C ALA A 51 -12.98 6.14 3.46
N ILE A 52 -11.75 5.78 3.82
CA ILE A 52 -10.65 5.66 2.85
C ILE A 52 -10.82 4.33 2.10
N PRO A 53 -10.99 4.34 0.78
CA PRO A 53 -11.10 3.12 -0.02
C PRO A 53 -9.97 2.14 0.28
N GLN A 54 -10.30 0.87 0.51
CA GLN A 54 -9.37 -0.24 0.79
C GLN A 54 -8.67 -0.20 2.17
N TRP A 55 -8.96 0.79 3.01
CA TRP A 55 -8.34 0.94 4.32
C TRP A 55 -9.39 1.08 5.43
N GLN A 56 -9.11 0.49 6.58
CA GLN A 56 -9.85 0.74 7.82
C GLN A 56 -9.03 1.65 8.73
N ILE A 57 -9.68 2.59 9.40
CA ILE A 57 -9.02 3.51 10.33
C ILE A 57 -9.50 3.30 11.77
N THR A 58 -8.63 3.62 12.72
CA THR A 58 -8.98 3.81 14.14
C THR A 58 -8.29 5.07 14.67
N GLY A 59 -8.92 5.73 15.65
CA GLY A 59 -8.37 6.96 16.23
C GLY A 59 -8.46 8.16 15.29
N PHE A 60 -7.57 9.13 15.49
CA PHE A 60 -7.53 10.36 14.70
C PHE A 60 -6.70 10.16 13.42
N VAL A 61 -7.36 10.19 12.26
CA VAL A 61 -6.71 10.13 10.95
C VAL A 61 -7.13 11.33 10.12
N GLU A 62 -6.15 12.03 9.57
CA GLU A 62 -6.38 13.10 8.61
C GLU A 62 -5.98 12.68 7.21
N TYR A 63 -6.79 13.08 6.23
CA TYR A 63 -6.45 12.97 4.82
C TYR A 63 -5.85 14.30 4.38
N ILE A 64 -4.60 14.27 3.94
CA ILE A 64 -3.83 15.46 3.60
C ILE A 64 -3.54 15.50 2.11
N GLN A 65 -3.60 16.70 1.55
CA GLN A 65 -3.20 16.95 0.17
C GLN A 65 -1.83 17.63 0.14
N TRP A 66 -1.02 17.31 -0.86
CA TRP A 66 0.24 18.00 -1.13
C TRP A 66 0.00 19.50 -1.22
N GLY A 67 0.85 20.28 -0.54
CA GLY A 67 0.76 21.74 -0.55
C GLY A 67 -0.31 22.32 0.37
N GLN A 68 -1.07 21.47 1.09
CA GLN A 68 -1.97 21.94 2.13
C GLN A 68 -1.16 22.64 3.25
N LYS A 69 -1.67 23.79 3.72
CA LYS A 69 -1.05 24.52 4.82
C LYS A 69 -1.64 24.13 6.17
N GLN A 70 -0.78 24.04 7.18
CA GLN A 70 -1.18 23.98 8.58
C GLN A 70 -0.47 25.12 9.33
N GLY A 71 -1.19 26.22 9.55
CA GLY A 71 -0.56 27.49 9.90
C GLY A 71 0.36 27.95 8.75
N ASP A 72 1.61 28.26 9.08
CA ASP A 72 2.62 28.65 8.09
C ASP A 72 3.37 27.46 7.48
N MET A 73 3.17 26.24 7.99
CA MET A 73 3.82 25.03 7.47
C MET A 73 3.11 24.48 6.24
N LEU A 74 3.90 24.13 5.22
CA LEU A 74 3.44 23.36 4.07
C LEU A 74 3.58 21.86 4.35
N LEU A 75 2.50 21.11 4.21
CA LEU A 75 2.55 19.66 4.33
C LEU A 75 3.11 19.07 3.02
N VAL A 76 4.21 18.34 3.15
CA VAL A 76 4.82 17.57 2.06
C VAL A 76 4.12 16.21 1.97
N VAL A 77 3.91 15.72 0.77
CA VAL A 77 3.49 14.33 0.52
C VAL A 77 4.69 13.61 -0.08
N PRO A 78 5.18 12.50 0.50
CA PRO A 78 6.39 11.84 0.01
C PRO A 78 6.29 11.33 -1.43
N GLU A 79 5.10 10.92 -1.85
CA GLU A 79 4.81 10.38 -3.17
C GLU A 79 3.37 10.68 -3.55
N GLY A 80 3.12 11.11 -4.79
CA GLY A 80 1.77 11.45 -5.26
C GLY A 80 1.26 12.80 -4.74
N SER A 81 -0.07 12.91 -4.68
CA SER A 81 -0.80 14.12 -4.29
C SER A 81 -1.41 14.01 -2.91
N TYR A 82 -1.59 12.80 -2.37
CA TYR A 82 -2.30 12.57 -1.10
C TYR A 82 -1.54 11.65 -0.16
N ALA A 83 -1.79 11.84 1.14
CA ALA A 83 -1.32 10.94 2.18
C ALA A 83 -2.30 10.94 3.36
N VAL A 84 -2.04 10.07 4.32
CA VAL A 84 -2.72 10.08 5.62
C VAL A 84 -1.75 10.52 6.71
N ARG A 85 -2.24 11.34 7.64
CA ARG A 85 -1.55 11.66 8.89
C ARG A 85 -2.25 10.95 10.04
N LEU A 86 -1.47 10.22 10.84
CA LEU A 86 -1.95 9.53 12.03
C LEU A 86 -1.71 10.42 13.25
N GLY A 87 -2.76 10.61 14.05
CA GLY A 87 -2.61 11.13 15.41
C GLY A 87 -2.10 10.06 16.38
N ASN A 88 -1.97 10.45 17.65
CA ASN A 88 -1.59 9.51 18.71
C ASN A 88 -2.59 8.34 18.76
N ASP A 89 -2.05 7.12 18.90
CA ASP A 89 -2.80 5.86 18.99
C ASP A 89 -3.75 5.58 17.80
N ALA A 90 -3.57 6.29 16.69
CA ALA A 90 -4.32 6.04 15.46
C ALA A 90 -3.69 4.91 14.64
N SER A 91 -4.51 4.24 13.83
CA SER A 91 -4.01 3.21 12.92
C SER A 91 -4.76 3.20 11.59
N ILE A 92 -4.06 2.75 10.55
CA ILE A 92 -4.64 2.32 9.27
C ILE A 92 -4.41 0.82 9.11
N LYS A 93 -5.35 0.14 8.48
CA LYS A 93 -5.31 -1.31 8.33
C LYS A 93 -5.91 -1.75 7.00
N GLN A 94 -5.17 -2.61 6.32
CA GLN A 94 -5.65 -3.35 5.16
C GLN A 94 -5.38 -4.84 5.38
N LYS A 95 -6.28 -5.70 4.92
CA LYS A 95 -6.06 -7.15 4.89
C LYS A 95 -5.64 -7.55 3.48
N VAL A 96 -4.51 -8.24 3.39
CA VAL A 96 -3.94 -8.70 2.11
C VAL A 96 -3.90 -10.22 2.09
N LYS A 97 -4.27 -10.82 0.96
CA LYS A 97 -4.15 -12.27 0.75
C LYS A 97 -2.74 -12.59 0.28
N LEU A 98 -2.07 -13.55 0.92
CA LEU A 98 -0.70 -13.95 0.62
C LEU A 98 -0.64 -15.43 0.23
N ALA A 99 0.32 -15.79 -0.60
CA ALA A 99 0.63 -17.17 -0.94
C ALA A 99 1.58 -17.78 0.09
N LYS A 100 1.30 -19.03 0.50
CA LYS A 100 2.10 -19.76 1.49
C LYS A 100 3.49 -20.09 0.93
N GLY A 101 4.52 -19.99 1.77
CA GLY A 101 5.90 -20.34 1.40
C GLY A 101 6.66 -19.25 0.66
N MET A 102 6.05 -18.09 0.44
CA MET A 102 6.68 -16.93 -0.20
C MET A 102 7.22 -15.93 0.82
N ARG A 103 8.20 -15.11 0.40
CA ARG A 103 8.73 -13.98 1.16
C ARG A 103 8.14 -12.69 0.62
N TYR A 104 7.82 -11.76 1.51
CA TYR A 104 7.25 -10.46 1.16
C TYR A 104 8.03 -9.35 1.88
N SER A 105 8.27 -8.26 1.16
CA SER A 105 8.71 -6.99 1.73
C SER A 105 7.57 -5.99 1.62
N LEU A 106 7.36 -5.21 2.68
CA LEU A 106 6.43 -4.09 2.70
C LEU A 106 7.23 -2.82 2.98
N THR A 107 7.16 -1.88 2.03
CA THR A 107 7.82 -0.58 2.11
C THR A 107 6.76 0.50 2.19
N PHE A 108 6.95 1.48 3.06
CA PHE A 108 6.10 2.66 3.14
C PHE A 108 6.95 3.91 3.38
N SER A 109 6.45 5.03 2.87
CA SER A 109 7.10 6.33 3.01
C SER A 109 6.44 7.10 4.16
N VAL A 110 7.23 7.54 5.12
CA VAL A 110 6.79 8.43 6.19
C VAL A 110 7.51 9.76 6.02
N MET A 111 6.82 10.87 6.29
CA MET A 111 7.50 12.15 6.35
C MET A 111 8.53 12.13 7.49
N GLY A 112 9.81 12.31 7.14
CA GLY A 112 10.94 12.32 8.08
C GLY A 112 11.80 11.05 8.07
N ILE A 113 11.29 9.88 7.65
CA ILE A 113 12.03 8.60 7.58
C ILE A 113 11.40 7.68 6.51
N LYS A 114 12.22 7.03 5.66
CA LYS A 114 11.79 5.88 4.83
C LYS A 114 12.05 4.58 5.59
N GLN A 115 11.03 3.75 5.79
CA GLN A 115 11.13 2.52 6.55
C GLN A 115 10.72 1.31 5.69
N GLU A 116 11.52 0.25 5.76
CA GLU A 116 11.20 -1.04 5.17
C GLU A 116 10.91 -2.05 6.28
N SER A 117 9.98 -2.96 6.03
CA SER A 117 9.63 -4.06 6.92
C SER A 117 9.53 -5.37 6.14
N THR A 118 10.19 -6.42 6.63
CA THR A 118 10.14 -7.76 6.03
C THR A 118 9.08 -8.59 6.74
N LEU A 119 8.15 -9.18 5.99
CA LEU A 119 7.07 -10.00 6.53
C LEU A 119 7.29 -11.47 6.18
N TYR A 120 7.22 -12.34 7.20
CA TYR A 120 7.28 -13.79 7.04
C TYR A 120 5.88 -14.37 7.19
N THR A 121 5.43 -15.18 6.23
CA THR A 121 4.20 -15.95 6.40
C THR A 121 4.49 -17.14 7.31
N ASN A 122 3.86 -17.19 8.49
CA ASN A 122 4.05 -18.29 9.43
C ASN A 122 3.55 -19.61 8.81
N LYS A 123 4.42 -20.62 8.86
CA LYS A 123 4.19 -21.97 8.37
C LYS A 123 3.31 -22.73 9.36
N TYR A 124 2.01 -22.44 9.36
CA TYR A 124 0.99 -23.35 9.88
C TYR A 124 0.19 -23.87 8.70
#